data_AF-A0A957UW73-F1
#
_entry.id   AF-A0A957UW73-F1
#
_cell.length_a   1.000
_cell.length_b   1.000
_cell.length_c   1.000
_cell.angle_alpha   90.00
_cell.angle_beta   90.00
_cell.angle_gamma   90.00
#
_symmetry.space_group_name_H-M   'P 1'
#
loop_
_entity.id
_entity.type
_entity.pdbx_description
1 polymer ?
#
loop_
_entity_poly.entity_id
_entity_poly.type
_entity_poly.pdbx_seq_one_letter_code
_entity_poly.pdbx_strand_id
1 'polypeptide(L)'
;IVTTIVLLVLTGVWVFGIAVNVGMGRGMLDNPLATVGGLVGGLFQTFGTLVFVFALIETFSHGKIEAEAKEEAWNPRSLPKVETSERVKVGELVVGIGFNLVAIVIFNAYPEWISAISVTDGQVTVTPLLSENFMTFVPWLTLMWSLTIALNAYVLAQGQWRPLTRWLQIGLSLFGLAILGWMLVDGPLLAWTALEPVARLVVAIVFAVTAIDAVVQVYRQVKRQVAATDNAGGAQMR
;
A
#
# COMPACT_ATOMS: atom_id res chain seq x y z
N ILE A 1 -11.10 -1.23 -4.34
CA ILE A 1 -9.62 -1.38 -4.36
C ILE A 1 -9.01 -0.62 -3.18
N VAL A 2 -9.05 0.73 -3.13
CA VAL A 2 -8.56 1.50 -1.97
C VAL A 2 -9.24 1.07 -0.66
N THR A 3 -10.56 0.90 -0.65
CA THR A 3 -11.30 0.39 0.52
C THR A 3 -10.85 -1.02 0.94
N THR A 4 -10.51 -1.87 -0.02
CA THR A 4 -10.03 -3.23 0.24
C THR A 4 -8.62 -3.23 0.84
N ILE A 5 -7.75 -2.34 0.34
CA ILE A 5 -6.40 -2.14 0.86
C ILE A 5 -6.46 -1.56 2.28
N VAL A 6 -7.33 -0.56 2.52
CA VAL A 6 -7.54 0.02 3.85
C VAL A 6 -8.07 -1.03 4.82
N LEU A 7 -9.02 -1.87 4.41
CA LEU A 7 -9.52 -2.97 5.24
C LEU A 7 -8.45 -4.02 5.53
N LEU A 8 -7.60 -4.35 4.56
CA LEU A 8 -6.47 -5.26 4.76
C LEU A 8 -5.42 -4.70 5.72
N VAL A 9 -5.05 -3.43 5.56
CA VAL A 9 -4.09 -2.75 6.45
C VAL A 9 -4.66 -2.65 7.86
N LEU A 10 -5.94 -2.31 8.01
CA LEU A 10 -6.63 -2.34 9.30
C LEU A 10 -6.59 -3.75 9.88
N THR A 11 -6.98 -4.77 9.12
CA THR A 11 -6.95 -6.16 9.62
C THR A 11 -5.54 -6.59 10.04
N GLY A 12 -4.50 -6.17 9.31
CA GLY A 12 -3.10 -6.41 9.68
C GLY A 12 -2.68 -5.72 10.97
N VAL A 13 -3.05 -4.45 11.16
CA VAL A 13 -2.82 -3.69 12.41
C VAL A 13 -3.56 -4.34 13.60
N TRP A 14 -4.74 -4.91 13.36
CA TRP A 14 -5.52 -5.63 14.37
C TRP A 14 -4.86 -6.95 14.78
N VAL A 15 -4.43 -7.75 13.81
CA VAL A 15 -3.70 -9.00 14.06
C VAL A 15 -2.38 -8.71 14.77
N PHE A 16 -1.68 -7.63 14.39
CA PHE A 16 -0.47 -7.16 15.06
C PHE A 16 -0.74 -6.75 16.52
N GLY A 17 -1.79 -5.97 16.78
CA GLY A 17 -2.16 -5.56 18.13
C GLY A 17 -2.50 -6.75 19.05
N ILE A 18 -3.20 -7.76 18.52
CA ILE A 18 -3.52 -9.00 19.23
C ILE A 18 -2.24 -9.81 19.50
N ALA A 19 -1.39 -9.97 18.50
CA ALA A 19 -0.13 -10.71 18.62
C ALA A 19 0.83 -10.08 19.65
N VAL A 20 0.92 -8.74 19.67
CA VAL A 20 1.71 -8.00 20.67
C VAL A 20 1.12 -8.17 22.07
N ASN A 21 -0.21 -8.16 22.23
CA ASN A 21 -0.86 -8.34 23.53
C ASN A 21 -0.57 -9.74 24.10
N VAL A 22 -0.77 -10.78 23.27
CA VAL A 22 -0.52 -12.18 23.62
C VAL A 22 0.98 -12.42 23.87
N GLY A 23 1.86 -11.88 23.02
CA GLY A 23 3.32 -12.03 23.13
C GLY A 23 3.96 -11.30 24.31
N MET A 24 3.35 -10.21 24.78
CA MET A 24 3.81 -9.49 25.98
C MET A 24 3.29 -10.09 27.30
N GLY A 25 2.57 -11.23 27.26
CA GLY A 25 2.00 -11.84 28.46
C GLY A 25 0.97 -10.95 29.18
N ARG A 26 0.49 -9.87 28.53
CA ARG A 26 -0.63 -9.07 29.04
C ARG A 26 -1.88 -9.88 28.78
N GLY A 27 -2.41 -10.50 29.84
CA GLY A 27 -3.48 -11.49 29.78
C GLY A 27 -4.71 -11.01 28.99
N MET A 28 -4.77 -11.37 27.72
CA MET A 28 -6.00 -11.31 26.90
C MET A 28 -7.09 -12.21 27.52
N LEU A 29 -6.70 -13.19 28.34
CA LEU A 29 -7.58 -14.10 29.08
C LEU A 29 -8.14 -13.49 30.39
N ASP A 30 -7.53 -12.43 30.93
CA ASP A 30 -7.92 -11.88 32.23
C ASP A 30 -9.09 -10.90 32.13
N ASN A 31 -9.22 -10.21 30.99
CA ASN A 31 -10.33 -9.28 30.77
C ASN A 31 -10.73 -9.15 29.28
N PRO A 32 -11.35 -10.20 28.70
CA PRO A 32 -11.74 -10.21 27.29
C PRO A 32 -12.73 -9.08 26.95
N LEU A 33 -13.55 -8.66 27.92
CA LEU A 33 -14.50 -7.56 27.75
C LEU A 33 -13.80 -6.20 27.61
N ALA A 34 -12.74 -5.95 28.39
CA ALA A 34 -11.95 -4.74 28.28
C ALA A 34 -11.13 -4.71 26.97
N THR A 35 -10.63 -5.87 26.51
CA THR A 35 -10.00 -5.97 25.20
C THR A 35 -10.99 -5.64 24.09
N VAL A 36 -12.17 -6.25 24.08
CA VAL A 36 -13.22 -5.93 23.10
C VAL A 36 -13.67 -4.47 23.21
N GLY A 37 -13.80 -3.93 24.42
CA GLY A 37 -14.13 -2.52 24.66
C GLY A 37 -13.08 -1.55 24.11
N GLY A 38 -11.79 -1.85 24.32
CA GLY A 38 -10.68 -1.07 23.75
C GLY A 38 -10.64 -1.16 22.21
N LEU A 39 -10.95 -2.32 21.65
CA LEU A 39 -11.05 -2.53 20.20
C LEU A 39 -12.21 -1.72 19.59
N VAL A 40 -13.39 -1.76 20.21
CA VAL A 40 -14.54 -0.94 19.81
C VAL A 40 -14.23 0.55 19.96
N GLY A 41 -13.60 0.96 21.07
CA GLY A 41 -13.13 2.34 21.27
C GLY A 41 -12.15 2.80 20.20
N GLY A 42 -11.20 1.95 19.81
CA GLY A 42 -10.25 2.23 18.74
C GLY A 42 -10.91 2.35 17.36
N LEU A 43 -11.95 1.55 17.08
CA LEU A 43 -12.76 1.69 15.86
C LEU A 43 -13.47 3.03 15.83
N PHE A 44 -14.14 3.40 16.92
CA PHE A 44 -14.83 4.69 17.02
C PHE A 44 -13.86 5.86 16.90
N GLN A 45 -12.68 5.79 17.52
CA GLN A 45 -11.66 6.82 17.40
C GLN A 45 -11.14 6.95 15.97
N THR A 46 -10.76 5.83 15.35
CA THR A 46 -10.22 5.82 13.97
C THR A 46 -11.26 6.32 12.96
N PHE A 47 -12.49 5.84 13.09
CA PHE A 47 -13.60 6.29 12.26
C PHE A 47 -13.90 7.78 12.48
N GLY A 48 -13.96 8.23 13.74
CA GLY A 48 -14.15 9.63 14.09
C GLY A 48 -13.05 10.53 13.55
N THR A 49 -11.78 10.12 13.65
CA THR A 49 -10.65 10.86 13.06
C THR A 49 -10.75 10.92 11.54
N LEU A 50 -11.10 9.82 10.86
CA LEU A 50 -11.28 9.82 9.40
C LEU A 50 -12.40 10.76 8.97
N VAL A 51 -13.58 10.64 9.59
CA VAL A 51 -14.73 11.51 9.32
C VAL A 51 -14.38 12.97 9.60
N PHE A 52 -13.68 13.25 10.69
CA PHE A 52 -13.26 14.60 11.07
C PHE A 52 -12.27 15.20 10.05
N VAL A 53 -11.30 14.42 9.58
CA VAL A 53 -10.36 14.85 8.53
C VAL A 53 -11.09 15.14 7.23
N PHE A 54 -12.01 14.27 6.80
CA PHE A 54 -12.80 14.51 5.59
C PHE A 54 -13.73 15.73 5.75
N ALA A 55 -14.38 15.89 6.90
CA ALA A 55 -15.23 17.04 7.20
C ALA A 55 -14.43 18.35 7.24
N LEU A 56 -13.21 18.34 7.77
CA LEU A 56 -12.28 19.48 7.73
C LEU A 56 -11.93 19.84 6.28
N ILE A 57 -11.52 18.85 5.48
CA ILE A 57 -11.20 19.07 4.07
C ILE A 57 -12.42 19.64 3.35
N GLU A 58 -13.59 19.05 3.50
CA GLU A 58 -14.84 19.51 2.89
C GLU A 58 -15.19 20.95 3.31
N THR A 59 -15.12 21.26 4.60
CA THR A 59 -15.41 22.61 5.14
C THR A 59 -14.44 23.67 4.60
N PHE A 60 -13.15 23.36 4.51
CA PHE A 60 -12.13 24.30 4.01
C PHE A 60 -12.03 24.34 2.48
N SER A 61 -12.55 23.32 1.78
CA SER A 61 -12.49 23.18 0.32
C SER A 61 -13.76 23.64 -0.41
N HIS A 62 -14.93 23.66 0.27
CA HIS A 62 -16.22 24.04 -0.31
C HIS A 62 -16.16 25.36 -1.10
N GLY A 63 -15.44 26.36 -0.60
CA GLY A 63 -15.30 27.67 -1.28
C GLY A 63 -14.34 27.71 -2.47
N LYS A 64 -13.49 26.70 -2.68
CA LYS A 64 -12.51 26.65 -3.78
C LYS A 64 -12.95 25.77 -4.95
N ILE A 65 -13.74 24.73 -4.68
CA ILE A 65 -14.23 23.79 -5.71
C ILE A 65 -15.41 24.40 -6.47
N GLU A 66 -16.29 25.15 -5.81
CA GLU A 66 -17.42 25.83 -6.47
C GLU A 66 -17.00 27.04 -7.30
N ALA A 67 -15.93 27.75 -6.91
CA ALA A 67 -15.45 28.93 -7.63
C ALA A 67 -14.86 28.63 -9.02
N GLU A 68 -14.36 27.41 -9.23
CA GLU A 68 -13.87 26.93 -10.54
C GLU A 68 -14.99 26.30 -11.40
N ALA A 69 -16.16 26.03 -10.82
CA ALA A 69 -17.32 25.45 -11.49
C ALA A 69 -18.33 26.51 -11.95
N LYS A 70 -17.86 27.61 -12.58
CA LYS A 70 -18.77 28.49 -13.34
C LYS A 70 -19.33 27.69 -14.50
N GLU A 71 -20.58 27.27 -14.36
CA GLU A 71 -21.34 26.51 -15.36
C GLU A 71 -21.44 27.29 -16.67
N GLU A 72 -20.58 26.96 -17.63
CA GLU A 72 -20.94 27.12 -19.03
C GLU A 72 -22.13 26.20 -19.34
N ALA A 73 -23.16 26.74 -20.00
CA ALA A 73 -24.35 25.99 -20.38
C ALA A 73 -23.96 24.75 -21.19
N TRP A 74 -24.14 23.58 -20.57
CA TRP A 74 -23.66 22.31 -21.10
C TRP A 74 -24.30 21.97 -22.46
N ASN A 75 -23.47 21.80 -23.50
CA ASN A 75 -23.92 21.40 -24.84
C ASN A 75 -23.43 19.97 -25.18
N PRO A 76 -24.32 18.97 -25.33
CA PRO A 76 -23.94 17.59 -25.63
C PRO A 76 -23.14 17.42 -26.93
N ARG A 77 -23.22 18.40 -27.85
CA ARG A 77 -22.52 18.37 -29.14
C ARG A 77 -21.14 19.00 -29.11
N SER A 78 -20.77 19.68 -28.02
CA SER A 78 -19.42 20.24 -27.83
C SER A 78 -18.51 19.31 -27.03
N LEU A 79 -18.93 18.06 -26.79
CA LEU A 79 -18.10 17.02 -26.19
C LEU A 79 -16.85 16.79 -27.05
N PRO A 80 -15.65 17.11 -26.54
CA PRO A 80 -14.41 16.65 -27.17
C PRO A 80 -14.47 15.13 -27.26
N LYS A 81 -13.92 14.54 -28.33
CA LYS A 81 -13.73 13.09 -28.38
C LYS A 81 -13.02 12.67 -27.10
N VAL A 82 -13.60 11.70 -26.39
CA VAL A 82 -12.98 11.14 -25.18
C VAL A 82 -11.66 10.53 -25.61
N GLU A 83 -10.56 11.26 -25.40
CA GLU A 83 -9.25 10.66 -25.46
C GLU A 83 -9.22 9.60 -24.37
N THR A 84 -9.12 8.33 -24.77
CA THR A 84 -8.95 7.16 -23.89
C THR A 84 -7.59 7.14 -23.20
N SER A 85 -7.00 8.32 -22.96
CA SER A 85 -5.85 8.53 -22.11
C SER A 85 -6.31 8.32 -20.68
N GLU A 86 -5.85 7.23 -20.07
CA GLU A 86 -6.12 6.91 -18.67
C GLU A 86 -5.48 8.02 -17.81
N ARG A 87 -6.30 8.97 -17.35
CA ARG A 87 -5.87 10.12 -16.56
C ARG A 87 -5.08 9.65 -15.34
N VAL A 88 -3.89 10.20 -15.16
CA VAL A 88 -3.02 9.89 -14.03
C VAL A 88 -3.65 10.43 -12.74
N LYS A 89 -3.82 9.57 -11.75
CA LYS A 89 -4.21 9.98 -10.40
C LYS A 89 -3.00 10.55 -9.67
N VAL A 90 -2.76 11.84 -9.87
CA VAL A 90 -1.60 12.56 -9.31
C VAL A 90 -1.46 12.35 -7.81
N GLY A 91 -2.57 12.44 -7.05
CA GLY A 91 -2.55 12.22 -5.60
C GLY A 91 -2.09 10.81 -5.20
N GLU A 92 -2.46 9.79 -5.97
CA GLU A 92 -2.05 8.40 -5.70
C GLU A 92 -0.54 8.21 -5.93
N LEU A 93 0.00 8.79 -7.00
CA LEU A 93 1.44 8.75 -7.28
C LEU A 93 2.25 9.49 -6.21
N VAL A 94 1.81 10.68 -5.79
CA VAL A 94 2.50 11.49 -4.78
C VAL A 94 2.51 10.78 -3.42
N VAL A 95 1.35 10.24 -3.00
CA VAL A 95 1.26 9.47 -1.75
C VAL A 95 2.15 8.23 -1.82
N GLY A 96 2.14 7.50 -2.94
CA GLY A 96 2.99 6.33 -3.13
C GLY A 96 4.49 6.65 -3.07
N ILE A 97 4.92 7.76 -3.68
CA ILE A 97 6.30 8.26 -3.58
C ILE A 97 6.66 8.57 -2.12
N GLY A 98 5.81 9.31 -1.41
CA GLY A 98 6.03 9.65 -0.01
C GLY A 98 6.19 8.42 0.89
N PHE A 99 5.29 7.43 0.76
CA PHE A 99 5.37 6.18 1.52
C PHE A 99 6.65 5.39 1.22
N ASN A 100 7.04 5.27 -0.05
CA ASN A 100 8.26 4.56 -0.42
C ASN A 100 9.52 5.26 0.11
N LEU A 101 9.56 6.60 0.11
CA LEU A 101 10.65 7.36 0.70
C LEU A 101 10.75 7.14 2.21
N VAL A 102 9.60 7.19 2.91
CA VAL A 102 9.54 6.91 4.35
C VAL A 102 10.03 5.49 4.64
N ALA A 103 9.60 4.49 3.86
CA ALA A 103 10.06 3.11 4.00
C ALA A 103 11.58 3.00 3.81
N ILE A 104 12.15 3.60 2.76
CA ILE A 104 13.61 3.61 2.53
C ILE A 104 14.34 4.22 3.74
N VAL A 105 13.89 5.37 4.22
CA VAL A 105 14.53 6.06 5.36
C VAL A 105 14.47 5.19 6.62
N ILE A 106 13.30 4.63 6.95
CA ILE A 106 13.13 3.79 8.14
C ILE A 106 14.04 2.55 8.04
N PHE A 107 14.01 1.81 6.94
CA PHE A 107 14.75 0.56 6.84
C PHE A 107 16.26 0.73 6.66
N ASN A 108 16.75 1.84 6.09
CA ASN A 108 18.19 2.06 5.86
C ASN A 108 18.85 2.95 6.91
N ALA A 109 18.19 4.02 7.34
CA ALA A 109 18.78 5.03 8.21
C ALA A 109 18.40 4.86 9.68
N TYR A 110 17.21 4.29 9.94
CA TYR A 110 16.70 4.11 11.30
C TYR A 110 16.14 2.69 11.57
N PRO A 111 16.86 1.60 11.22
CA PRO A 111 16.38 0.25 11.50
C PRO A 111 16.10 0.02 12.99
N GLU A 112 16.76 0.75 13.88
CA GLU A 112 16.55 0.73 15.33
C GLU A 112 15.19 1.25 15.78
N TRP A 113 14.46 2.02 14.95
CA TRP A 113 13.07 2.38 15.23
C TRP A 113 12.15 1.15 15.21
N ILE A 114 12.59 0.08 14.56
CA ILE A 114 11.93 -1.22 14.53
C ILE A 114 12.61 -2.14 15.56
N SER A 115 12.55 -1.72 16.83
CA SER A 115 13.10 -2.47 17.96
C SER A 115 12.00 -2.82 18.98
N ALA A 116 12.17 -3.97 19.63
CA ALA A 116 11.35 -4.37 20.76
C ALA A 116 12.01 -3.89 22.06
N ILE A 117 11.24 -3.19 22.88
CA ILE A 117 11.66 -2.77 24.21
C ILE A 117 11.13 -3.80 25.20
N SER A 118 12.04 -4.51 25.87
CA SER A 118 11.72 -5.42 26.97
C SER A 118 12.24 -4.85 28.28
N VAL A 119 11.45 -4.96 29.33
CA VAL A 119 11.87 -4.63 30.70
C VAL A 119 11.84 -5.92 31.50
N THR A 120 13.01 -6.46 31.80
CA THR A 120 13.17 -7.65 32.65
C THR A 120 14.05 -7.28 33.83
N ASP A 121 13.59 -7.56 35.05
CA ASP A 121 14.30 -7.27 36.31
C ASP A 121 14.79 -5.82 36.46
N GLY A 122 14.00 -4.85 35.98
CA GLY A 122 14.31 -3.43 36.06
C GLY A 122 15.38 -2.94 35.07
N GLN A 123 15.90 -3.82 34.21
CA GLN A 123 16.76 -3.43 33.09
C GLN A 123 15.97 -3.32 31.79
N VAL A 124 16.14 -2.18 31.12
CA VAL A 124 15.58 -1.94 29.79
C VAL A 124 16.55 -2.53 28.76
N THR A 125 16.16 -3.63 28.13
CA THR A 125 16.89 -4.21 27.00
C THR A 125 16.17 -3.86 25.71
N VAL A 126 16.89 -3.18 24.82
CA VAL A 126 16.41 -2.86 23.46
C VAL A 126 16.99 -3.90 22.52
N THR A 127 16.12 -4.73 21.94
CA THR A 127 16.52 -5.78 21.00
C THR A 127 15.94 -5.45 19.63
N PRO A 128 16.71 -5.54 18.54
CA PRO A 128 16.18 -5.39 17.19
C PRO A 128 15.01 -6.36 16.97
N LEU A 129 13.90 -5.86 16.44
CA LEU A 129 12.72 -6.69 16.19
C LEU A 129 12.90 -7.51 14.91
N LEU A 130 13.53 -6.92 13.90
CA LEU A 130 13.89 -7.54 12.63
C LEU A 130 15.07 -8.49 12.82
N SER A 131 15.03 -9.64 12.14
CA SER A 131 16.15 -10.59 12.16
C SER A 131 17.31 -10.11 11.30
N GLU A 132 18.50 -10.68 11.52
CA GLU A 132 19.65 -10.49 10.62
C GLU A 132 19.33 -10.94 9.19
N ASN A 133 18.54 -12.01 9.05
CA ASN A 133 18.08 -12.51 7.77
C ASN A 133 17.17 -11.50 7.04
N PHE A 134 16.31 -10.79 7.77
CA PHE A 134 15.48 -9.74 7.19
C PHE A 134 16.34 -8.62 6.58
N MET A 135 17.45 -8.28 7.21
CA MET A 135 18.36 -7.23 6.74
C MET A 135 18.98 -7.54 5.38
N THR A 136 19.09 -8.82 4.99
CA THR A 136 19.54 -9.21 3.63
C THR A 136 18.55 -8.76 2.54
N PHE A 137 17.27 -8.61 2.86
CA PHE A 137 16.24 -8.12 1.92
C PHE A 137 16.16 -6.61 1.84
N VAL A 138 16.64 -5.87 2.84
CA VAL A 138 16.56 -4.40 2.88
C VAL A 138 17.17 -3.73 1.63
N PRO A 139 18.35 -4.13 1.12
CA PRO A 139 18.88 -3.58 -0.13
C PRO A 139 17.96 -3.83 -1.34
N TRP A 140 17.36 -5.01 -1.44
CA TRP A 140 16.45 -5.37 -2.53
C TRP A 140 15.12 -4.62 -2.46
N LEU A 141 14.56 -4.47 -1.25
CA LEU A 141 13.38 -3.65 -1.00
C LEU A 141 13.66 -2.17 -1.30
N THR A 142 14.83 -1.68 -0.92
CA THR A 142 15.28 -0.30 -1.20
C THR A 142 15.41 -0.07 -2.69
N LEU A 143 16.00 -1.02 -3.44
CA LEU A 143 16.09 -0.97 -4.89
C LEU A 143 14.69 -0.95 -5.52
N MET A 144 13.80 -1.83 -5.07
CA MET A 144 12.41 -1.92 -5.55
C MET A 144 11.64 -0.61 -5.33
N TRP A 145 11.69 -0.05 -4.13
CA TRP A 145 11.05 1.22 -3.79
C TRP A 145 11.66 2.39 -4.57
N SER A 146 12.98 2.41 -4.74
CA SER A 146 13.68 3.46 -5.52
C SER A 146 13.26 3.45 -6.98
N LEU A 147 13.21 2.27 -7.60
CA LEU A 147 12.74 2.10 -8.97
C LEU A 147 11.25 2.47 -9.12
N THR A 148 10.44 2.13 -8.12
CA THR A 148 9.02 2.52 -8.08
C THR A 148 8.84 4.03 -7.98
N ILE A 149 9.64 4.70 -7.13
CA ILE A 149 9.67 6.16 -7.04
C ILE A 149 10.07 6.77 -8.38
N ALA A 150 11.14 6.27 -9.01
CA ALA A 150 11.62 6.77 -10.30
C ALA A 150 10.54 6.64 -11.39
N LEU A 151 9.85 5.50 -11.46
CA LEU A 151 8.75 5.29 -12.39
C LEU A 151 7.58 6.23 -12.11
N ASN A 152 7.16 6.36 -10.84
CA ASN A 152 6.06 7.23 -10.45
C ASN A 152 6.37 8.71 -10.74
N ALA A 153 7.59 9.16 -10.45
CA ALA A 153 8.04 10.52 -10.76
C ALA A 153 8.07 10.78 -12.27
N TYR A 154 8.53 9.80 -13.06
CA TYR A 154 8.52 9.88 -14.53
C TYR A 154 7.10 9.97 -15.09
N VAL A 155 6.18 9.14 -14.61
CA VAL A 155 4.78 9.17 -15.03
C VAL A 155 4.10 10.47 -14.60
N LEU A 156 4.43 10.98 -13.40
CA LEU A 156 3.93 12.26 -12.92
C LEU A 156 4.38 13.42 -13.82
N ALA A 157 5.66 13.43 -14.22
CA ALA A 157 6.20 14.42 -15.15
C ALA A 157 5.56 14.34 -16.55
N GLN A 158 5.20 13.13 -17.00
CA GLN A 158 4.52 12.94 -18.28
C GLN A 158 3.02 13.21 -18.25
N GLY A 159 2.40 13.14 -17.07
CA GLY A 159 0.95 13.29 -16.89
C GLY A 159 0.09 12.19 -17.54
N GLN A 160 0.71 11.19 -18.18
CA GLN A 160 0.03 10.10 -18.89
C GLN A 160 0.79 8.77 -18.77
N TRP A 161 0.05 7.67 -18.66
CA TRP A 161 0.61 6.31 -18.67
C TRP A 161 0.89 5.84 -20.11
N ARG A 162 2.17 5.73 -20.48
CA ARG A 162 2.60 5.13 -21.74
C ARG A 162 2.59 3.59 -21.67
N PRO A 163 2.48 2.89 -22.81
CA PRO A 163 2.57 1.43 -22.83
C PRO A 163 3.85 0.90 -22.15
N LEU A 164 4.98 1.56 -22.36
CA LEU A 164 6.26 1.19 -21.75
C LEU A 164 6.24 1.34 -20.22
N THR A 165 5.70 2.44 -19.68
CA THR A 165 5.67 2.67 -18.22
C THR A 165 4.73 1.68 -17.52
N ARG A 166 3.68 1.22 -18.20
CA ARG A 166 2.82 0.14 -17.69
C ARG A 166 3.54 -1.20 -17.61
N TRP A 167 4.31 -1.57 -18.64
CA TRP A 167 5.11 -2.80 -18.59
C TRP A 167 6.20 -2.73 -17.52
N LEU A 168 6.83 -1.58 -17.33
CA LEU A 168 7.75 -1.37 -16.20
C LEU A 168 7.04 -1.53 -14.85
N GLN A 169 5.82 -0.99 -14.69
CA GLN A 169 5.05 -1.13 -13.46
C GLN A 169 4.75 -2.60 -13.13
N ILE A 170 4.36 -3.38 -14.15
CA ILE A 170 4.15 -4.84 -14.00
C ILE A 170 5.47 -5.52 -13.62
N GLY A 171 6.58 -5.19 -14.29
CA GLY A 171 7.90 -5.72 -13.96
C GLY A 171 8.32 -5.46 -12.52
N LEU A 172 8.10 -4.23 -12.02
CA LEU A 172 8.37 -3.88 -10.62
C LEU A 172 7.45 -4.61 -9.64
N SER A 173 6.19 -4.83 -10.01
CA SER A 173 5.25 -5.61 -9.20
C SER A 173 5.67 -7.07 -9.09
N LEU A 174 6.13 -7.67 -10.20
CA LEU A 174 6.67 -9.03 -10.22
C LEU A 174 7.99 -9.13 -9.45
N PHE A 175 8.84 -8.11 -9.54
CA PHE A 175 10.08 -8.04 -8.75
C PHE A 175 9.77 -7.99 -7.25
N GLY A 176 8.83 -7.15 -6.82
CA GLY A 176 8.35 -7.14 -5.44
C GLY A 176 7.77 -8.49 -5.01
N LEU A 177 6.98 -9.12 -5.87
CA LEU A 177 6.43 -10.46 -5.60
C LEU A 177 7.52 -11.53 -5.43
N ALA A 178 8.59 -11.47 -6.23
CA ALA A 178 9.72 -12.37 -6.11
C ALA A 178 10.45 -12.19 -4.77
N ILE A 179 10.66 -10.95 -4.31
CA ILE A 179 11.25 -10.66 -2.99
C ILE A 179 10.35 -11.22 -1.88
N LEU A 180 9.05 -10.94 -1.94
CA LEU A 180 8.09 -11.45 -0.95
C LEU A 180 8.05 -12.98 -0.92
N GLY A 181 8.09 -13.63 -2.08
CA GLY A 181 8.16 -15.09 -2.17
C GLY A 181 9.45 -15.64 -1.56
N TRP A 182 10.58 -14.97 -1.82
CA TRP A 182 11.87 -15.34 -1.22
C TRP A 182 11.84 -15.20 0.31
N MET A 183 11.29 -14.11 0.84
CA MET A 183 11.13 -13.90 2.28
C MET A 183 10.34 -15.01 2.97
N LEU A 184 9.35 -15.61 2.29
CA LEU A 184 8.55 -16.71 2.86
C LEU A 184 9.27 -18.05 2.90
N VAL A 185 10.27 -18.26 2.03
CA VAL A 185 10.97 -19.54 1.88
C VAL A 185 12.27 -19.58 2.68
N ASP A 186 12.96 -18.44 2.82
CA ASP A 186 14.35 -18.40 3.27
C ASP A 186 14.55 -18.69 4.77
N GLY A 187 14.27 -17.71 5.63
CA GLY A 187 14.63 -17.77 7.05
C GLY A 187 13.66 -16.99 7.96
N PRO A 188 13.98 -16.85 9.26
CA PRO A 188 13.17 -16.06 10.18
C PRO A 188 13.16 -14.59 9.75
N LEU A 189 12.00 -13.94 9.78
CA LEU A 189 11.85 -12.52 9.45
C LEU A 189 12.00 -11.63 10.68
N LEU A 190 11.62 -12.15 11.85
CA LEU A 190 11.77 -11.48 13.13
C LEU A 190 12.81 -12.19 13.99
N ALA A 191 13.53 -11.41 14.79
CA ALA A 191 14.41 -11.95 15.82
C ALA A 191 13.60 -12.65 16.94
N TRP A 192 12.33 -12.27 17.09
CA TRP A 192 11.42 -12.81 18.10
C TRP A 192 10.62 -13.97 17.53
N THR A 193 11.00 -15.19 17.91
CA THR A 193 10.40 -16.44 17.40
C THR A 193 8.90 -16.56 17.70
N ALA A 194 8.41 -15.95 18.79
CA ALA A 194 7.00 -15.95 19.15
C ALA A 194 6.11 -15.17 18.13
N LEU A 195 6.66 -14.12 17.51
CA LEU A 195 5.95 -13.29 16.53
C LEU A 195 6.21 -13.72 15.09
N GLU A 196 7.16 -14.63 14.86
CA GLU A 196 7.53 -15.11 13.53
C GLU A 196 6.35 -15.68 12.72
N PRO A 197 5.43 -16.51 13.29
CA PRO A 197 4.28 -17.00 12.55
C PRO A 197 3.36 -15.86 12.07
N VAL A 198 3.26 -14.80 12.87
CA VAL A 198 2.44 -13.63 12.55
C VAL A 198 3.09 -12.81 11.44
N ALA A 199 4.39 -12.58 11.52
CA ALA A 199 5.12 -11.89 10.45
C ALA A 199 5.02 -12.64 9.12
N ARG A 200 5.19 -13.96 9.12
CA ARG A 200 5.03 -14.81 7.94
C ARG A 200 3.61 -14.75 7.39
N LEU A 201 2.59 -14.79 8.25
CA LEU A 201 1.20 -14.66 7.83
C LEU A 201 0.96 -13.31 7.13
N VAL A 202 1.47 -12.21 7.71
CA VAL A 202 1.34 -10.87 7.12
C VAL A 202 2.01 -10.83 5.74
N VAL A 203 3.25 -11.31 5.63
CA VAL A 203 3.96 -11.36 4.34
C VAL A 203 3.23 -12.26 3.33
N ALA A 204 2.68 -13.39 3.76
CA ALA A 204 1.93 -14.30 2.90
C ALA A 204 0.62 -13.66 2.39
N ILE A 205 -0.08 -12.90 3.22
CA ILE A 205 -1.26 -12.14 2.81
C ILE A 205 -0.87 -11.08 1.79
N VAL A 206 0.18 -10.30 2.07
CA VAL A 206 0.67 -9.27 1.15
C VAL A 206 1.09 -9.88 -0.18
N PHE A 207 1.81 -11.01 -0.15
CA PHE A 207 2.17 -11.79 -1.34
C PHE A 207 0.92 -12.21 -2.13
N ALA A 208 -0.07 -12.83 -1.49
CA ALA A 208 -1.28 -13.31 -2.16
C ALA A 208 -2.08 -12.17 -2.81
N VAL A 209 -2.25 -11.06 -2.10
CA VAL A 209 -2.96 -9.88 -2.61
C VAL A 209 -2.22 -9.28 -3.79
N THR A 210 -0.88 -9.18 -3.69
CA THR A 210 -0.03 -8.63 -4.75
C THR A 210 -0.03 -9.55 -5.97
N ALA A 211 -0.01 -10.87 -5.78
CA ALA A 211 -0.13 -11.85 -6.86
C ALA A 211 -1.46 -11.73 -7.60
N ILE A 212 -2.57 -11.60 -6.87
CA ILE A 212 -3.90 -11.41 -7.46
C ILE A 212 -3.93 -10.12 -8.27
N ASP A 213 -3.44 -9.01 -7.72
CA ASP A 213 -3.44 -7.74 -8.44
C ASP A 213 -2.54 -7.81 -9.69
N ALA A 214 -1.37 -8.44 -9.61
CA ALA A 214 -0.50 -8.66 -10.77
C ALA A 214 -1.21 -9.45 -11.88
N VAL A 215 -1.91 -10.54 -11.54
CA VAL A 215 -2.69 -11.33 -12.50
C VAL A 215 -3.80 -10.47 -13.14
N VAL A 216 -4.53 -9.72 -12.32
CA VAL A 216 -5.63 -8.86 -12.80
C VAL A 216 -5.10 -7.70 -13.66
N GLN A 217 -3.94 -7.14 -13.35
CA GLN A 217 -3.28 -6.12 -14.15
C GLN A 217 -2.87 -6.68 -15.52
N VAL A 218 -2.20 -7.83 -15.55
CA VAL A 218 -1.80 -8.50 -16.79
C VAL A 218 -3.02 -8.84 -17.64
N TYR A 219 -4.06 -9.44 -17.06
CA TYR A 219 -5.29 -9.78 -17.78
C TYR A 219 -5.98 -8.56 -18.39
N ARG A 220 -6.11 -7.47 -17.61
CA ARG A 220 -6.69 -6.21 -18.11
C ARG A 220 -5.87 -5.63 -19.26
N GLN A 221 -4.54 -5.71 -19.18
CA GLN A 221 -3.66 -5.16 -20.21
C GLN A 221 -3.70 -5.96 -21.51
N VAL A 222 -3.71 -7.30 -21.44
CA VAL A 222 -3.88 -8.18 -22.61
C VAL A 222 -5.22 -7.92 -23.28
N LYS A 223 -6.32 -7.87 -22.51
CA LYS A 223 -7.66 -7.59 -23.06
C LYS A 223 -7.72 -6.25 -23.79
N ARG A 224 -7.06 -5.21 -23.25
CA ARG A 224 -6.98 -3.87 -23.88
C ARG A 224 -6.21 -3.90 -25.20
N GLN A 225 -5.12 -4.68 -25.29
CA GLN A 225 -4.36 -4.81 -26.54
C GLN A 225 -5.15 -5.54 -27.62
N VAL A 226 -5.81 -6.65 -27.28
CA VAL A 226 -6.66 -7.40 -28.23
C VAL A 226 -7.78 -6.51 -28.79
N ALA A 227 -8.48 -5.77 -27.93
CA ALA A 227 -9.53 -4.85 -28.36
C ALA A 227 -9.03 -3.68 -29.24
N ALA A 228 -7.75 -3.29 -29.10
CA ALA A 228 -7.14 -2.27 -29.95
C ALA A 228 -6.79 -2.83 -31.34
N THR A 229 -6.35 -4.09 -31.42
CA THR A 229 -6.06 -4.78 -32.69
C THR A 229 -7.33 -5.05 -33.50
N ASP A 230 -8.42 -5.47 -32.86
CA ASP A 230 -9.71 -5.71 -33.52
C ASP A 230 -10.31 -4.43 -34.13
N ASN A 231 -10.21 -3.29 -33.42
CA ASN A 231 -10.68 -2.00 -33.95
C ASN A 231 -9.82 -1.48 -35.12
N ALA A 232 -8.52 -1.79 -35.15
CA ALA A 232 -7.65 -1.44 -36.26
C ALA A 232 -7.94 -2.27 -37.53
N GLY A 233 -8.30 -3.55 -37.36
CA GLY A 233 -8.73 -4.42 -38.47
C GLY A 233 -10.09 -4.05 -39.06
N GLY A 234 -11.05 -3.65 -38.23
CA GLY A 234 -12.38 -3.22 -38.68
C GLY A 234 -12.40 -1.89 -39.44
N ALA A 235 -11.44 -1.01 -39.20
CA ALA A 235 -11.32 0.28 -39.89
C ALA A 235 -10.76 0.18 -41.31
N GLN A 236 -10.09 -0.92 -41.67
CA GLN A 236 -9.56 -1.14 -43.03
C GLN A 236 -10.57 -1.83 -43.98
N MET A 237 -11.71 -2.30 -43.47
CA MET A 237 -12.76 -2.97 -44.27
C MET A 237 -13.98 -2.08 -44.56
N ARG A 238 -13.90 -0.77 -44.27
CA ARG A 238 -14.95 0.21 -44.58
C ARG A 238 -14.45 1.30 -45.52
#